data_AF-A0A939I4B4-F1
#
_entry.id   AF-A0A939I4B4-F1
#
_cell.length_a   1.000
_cell.length_b   1.000
_cell.length_c   1.000
_cell.angle_alpha   90.00
_cell.angle_beta   90.00
_cell.angle_gamma   90.00
#
_symmetry.space_group_name_H-M   'P 1'
#
loop_
_entity.id
_entity.type
_entity.pdbx_description
1 polymer ?
#
loop_
_entity_poly.entity_id
_entity_poly.type
_entity_poly.pdbx_seq_one_letter_code
_entity_poly.pdbx_strand_id
1 'polypeptide(L)'
;MSIALVSGAQPYVLPERFRKVPALAAVALLPWLALLALDHETPWVVLDLTEFAALLSLDALLRRRSAAALWAGGAAALLLAGDALVDIACAGPGHAVLAALVMAFCIELPLAAVCLALGRQSSISG
;
A
#
# COMPACT_ATOMS: atom_id res chain seq x y z
N MET A 1 24.79 -33.91 4.08
CA MET A 1 24.73 -32.69 3.25
C MET A 1 23.93 -31.66 4.05
N SER A 2 24.61 -30.85 4.85
CA SER A 2 23.98 -29.88 5.75
C SER A 2 23.74 -28.59 4.98
N ILE A 3 22.47 -28.20 4.83
CA ILE A 3 22.11 -26.90 4.27
C ILE A 3 22.35 -25.87 5.37
N ALA A 4 23.41 -25.09 5.22
CA ALA A 4 23.67 -23.92 6.04
C ALA A 4 22.51 -22.93 5.84
N LEU A 5 21.78 -22.68 6.92
CA LEU A 5 20.78 -21.62 7.02
C LEU A 5 21.44 -20.28 6.69
N VAL A 6 20.91 -19.61 5.67
CA VAL A 6 21.36 -18.27 5.28
C VAL A 6 21.23 -17.32 6.46
N SER A 7 22.37 -16.70 6.72
CA SER A 7 22.72 -15.79 7.80
C SER A 7 21.94 -14.47 7.73
N GLY A 8 21.38 -14.05 8.87
CA GLY A 8 21.82 -12.80 9.48
C GLY A 8 21.23 -11.46 9.02
N ALA A 9 20.20 -11.40 8.18
CA ALA A 9 19.47 -10.15 8.01
C ALA A 9 18.55 -9.95 9.23
N GLN A 10 18.96 -9.10 10.18
CA GLN A 10 18.05 -8.62 11.23
C GLN A 10 16.79 -8.08 10.52
N PRO A 11 15.57 -8.52 10.88
CA PRO A 11 14.36 -7.98 10.28
C PRO A 11 14.37 -6.49 10.51
N TYR A 12 14.43 -5.70 9.44
CA TYR A 12 14.33 -4.26 9.57
C TYR A 12 12.95 -3.92 10.14
N VAL A 13 12.93 -3.46 11.38
CA VAL A 13 11.70 -3.04 12.07
C VAL A 13 11.47 -1.58 11.74
N LEU A 14 10.26 -1.28 11.26
CA LEU A 14 9.87 0.07 10.94
C LEU A 14 9.65 0.84 12.25
N PRO A 15 10.11 2.10 12.34
CA PRO A 15 9.83 2.93 13.49
C PRO A 15 8.32 3.07 13.74
N GLU A 16 7.90 3.17 15.01
CA GLU A 16 6.49 3.27 15.43
C GLU A 16 5.67 4.36 14.71
N ARG A 17 6.32 5.45 14.29
CA ARG A 17 5.68 6.52 13.50
C ARG A 17 5.05 6.00 12.20
N PHE A 18 5.60 4.95 11.60
CA PHE A 18 5.09 4.37 10.36
C PHE A 18 3.75 3.65 10.55
N ARG A 19 3.36 3.28 11.78
CA ARG A 19 2.03 2.70 12.04
C ARG A 19 0.87 3.63 11.66
N LYS A 20 1.09 4.94 11.61
CA LYS A 20 0.08 5.92 11.20
C LYS A 20 -0.04 6.09 9.68
N VAL A 21 0.95 5.58 8.93
CA VAL A 21 1.03 5.78 7.47
C VAL A 21 -0.20 5.24 6.73
N PRO A 22 -0.73 4.03 7.03
CA PRO A 22 -1.91 3.55 6.31
C PRO A 22 -3.13 4.45 6.48
N ALA A 23 -3.40 4.95 7.70
CA ALA A 23 -4.50 5.88 7.95
C ALA A 23 -4.29 7.24 7.27
N LEU A 24 -3.06 7.77 7.30
CA LEU A 24 -2.74 9.03 6.64
C LEU A 24 -2.86 8.93 5.11
N ALA A 25 -2.39 7.83 4.53
CA ALA A 25 -2.53 7.55 3.10
C ALA A 25 -4.02 7.42 2.71
N ALA A 26 -4.83 6.70 3.49
CA ALA A 26 -6.26 6.59 3.23
C ALA A 26 -6.94 7.97 3.21
N VAL A 27 -6.60 8.85 4.16
CA VAL A 27 -7.14 10.22 4.19
C VAL A 27 -6.64 11.04 3.00
N ALA A 28 -5.36 10.90 2.63
CA ALA A 28 -4.76 11.61 1.51
C ALA A 28 -5.35 11.20 0.15
N LEU A 29 -5.93 10.01 0.04
CA LEU A 29 -6.61 9.52 -1.18
C LEU A 29 -7.98 10.18 -1.42
N LEU A 30 -8.65 10.65 -0.36
CA LEU A 30 -10.03 11.19 -0.45
C LEU A 30 -10.23 12.32 -1.47
N PRO A 31 -9.33 13.32 -1.59
CA PRO A 31 -9.49 14.38 -2.59
C PRO A 31 -9.43 13.84 -4.02
N TRP A 32 -8.55 12.87 -4.30
CA TRP A 32 -8.41 12.25 -5.62
C TRP A 32 -9.65 11.42 -5.97
N LEU A 33 -10.10 10.60 -5.03
CA LEU A 33 -11.32 9.79 -5.15
C LEU A 33 -12.56 10.66 -5.42
N ALA A 34 -12.67 11.81 -4.75
CA ALA A 34 -13.75 12.77 -5.00
C ALA A 34 -13.68 13.35 -6.42
N LEU A 35 -12.48 13.64 -6.92
CA LEU A 35 -12.26 14.18 -8.26
C LEU A 35 -12.64 13.14 -9.33
N LEU A 36 -12.18 11.89 -9.18
CA LEU A 36 -12.57 10.78 -10.06
C LEU A 36 -14.09 10.53 -10.06
N ALA A 37 -14.74 10.64 -8.91
CA ALA A 37 -16.19 10.47 -8.80
C ALA A 37 -16.96 11.59 -9.52
N LEU A 38 -16.46 12.83 -9.47
CA LEU A 38 -17.04 13.96 -10.20
C LEU A 38 -16.85 13.82 -11.72
N ASP A 39 -15.73 13.23 -12.15
CA ASP A 39 -15.42 12.98 -13.56
C ASP A 39 -16.01 11.66 -14.10
N HIS A 40 -16.77 10.92 -13.27
CA HIS A 40 -17.41 9.64 -13.60
C HIS A 40 -16.46 8.51 -14.02
N GLU A 41 -15.19 8.55 -13.57
CA GLU A 41 -14.16 7.53 -13.79
C GLU A 41 -14.38 6.29 -12.91
N THR A 42 -15.54 5.65 -13.11
CA THR A 42 -16.07 4.57 -12.25
C THR A 42 -15.06 3.44 -11.97
N PRO A 43 -14.28 2.93 -12.95
CA PRO A 43 -13.29 1.90 -12.68
C PRO A 43 -12.26 2.33 -11.64
N TRP A 44 -11.78 3.57 -11.71
CA TRP A 44 -10.74 4.09 -10.80
C TRP A 44 -11.32 4.42 -9.44
N VAL A 45 -12.56 4.94 -9.36
CA VAL A 45 -13.26 5.12 -8.09
C VAL A 45 -13.39 3.79 -7.33
N VAL A 46 -13.72 2.70 -8.02
CA VAL A 46 -13.85 1.37 -7.38
C VAL A 46 -12.50 0.85 -6.89
N LEU A 47 -11.44 1.05 -7.69
CA LEU A 47 -10.08 0.67 -7.32
C LEU A 47 -9.64 1.43 -6.07
N ASP A 48 -9.69 2.76 -6.09
CA ASP A 48 -9.34 3.64 -4.97
C ASP A 48 -10.16 3.36 -3.71
N LEU A 49 -11.46 3.09 -3.84
CA LEU A 49 -12.29 2.72 -2.69
C LEU A 49 -11.82 1.40 -2.07
N THR A 50 -11.39 0.46 -2.90
CA THR A 50 -10.85 -0.83 -2.45
C THR A 50 -9.50 -0.63 -1.75
N GLU A 51 -8.64 0.23 -2.28
CA GLU A 51 -7.37 0.59 -1.64
C GLU A 51 -7.59 1.30 -0.30
N PHE A 52 -8.48 2.29 -0.27
CA PHE A 52 -8.90 3.01 0.92
C PHE A 52 -9.37 2.04 2.00
N ALA A 53 -10.25 1.10 1.64
CA ALA A 53 -10.74 0.08 2.55
C ALA A 53 -9.63 -0.85 3.06
N ALA A 54 -8.68 -1.24 2.20
CA ALA A 54 -7.54 -2.07 2.57
C ALA A 54 -6.60 -1.35 3.55
N LEU A 55 -6.29 -0.06 3.29
CA LEU A 55 -5.46 0.78 4.15
C LEU A 55 -6.09 0.99 5.53
N LEU A 56 -7.39 1.28 5.60
CA LEU A 56 -8.11 1.39 6.87
C LEU A 56 -8.22 0.05 7.60
N SER A 57 -8.42 -1.04 6.88
CA SER A 57 -8.46 -2.39 7.46
C SER A 57 -7.12 -2.75 8.07
N LEU A 58 -6.02 -2.46 7.38
CA LEU A 58 -4.66 -2.64 7.90
C LEU A 58 -4.45 -1.80 9.17
N ASP A 59 -4.76 -0.51 9.14
CA ASP A 59 -4.64 0.37 10.32
C ASP A 59 -5.45 -0.17 11.53
N ALA A 60 -6.70 -0.58 11.30
CA ALA A 60 -7.56 -1.14 12.33
C ALA A 60 -6.98 -2.44 12.92
N LEU A 61 -6.46 -3.33 12.08
CA LEU A 61 -5.84 -4.59 12.52
C LEU A 61 -4.52 -4.38 13.25
N LEU A 62 -3.70 -3.40 12.84
CA LEU A 62 -2.49 -3.00 13.54
C LEU A 62 -2.80 -2.47 14.94
N ARG A 63 -3.83 -1.64 15.10
CA ARG A 63 -4.29 -1.15 16.41
C ARG A 63 -4.79 -2.26 17.32
N ARG A 64 -5.43 -3.27 16.74
CA ARG A 64 -5.90 -4.48 17.44
C ARG A 64 -4.79 -5.50 17.72
N ARG A 65 -3.57 -5.29 17.22
CA ARG A 65 -2.45 -6.25 17.27
C ARG A 65 -2.85 -7.65 16.76
N SER A 66 -3.66 -7.69 15.70
CA SER A 66 -4.17 -8.94 15.14
C SER A 66 -3.16 -9.56 14.17
N ALA A 67 -3.00 -10.88 14.22
CA ALA A 67 -2.22 -11.63 13.22
C ALA A 67 -2.77 -11.47 11.79
N ALA A 68 -4.06 -11.11 11.64
CA ALA A 68 -4.67 -10.83 10.34
C ALA A 68 -4.09 -9.59 9.64
N ALA A 69 -3.37 -8.71 10.37
CA ALA A 69 -2.68 -7.56 9.78
C ALA A 69 -1.61 -7.99 8.76
N LEU A 70 -1.08 -9.22 8.84
CA LEU A 70 -0.21 -9.78 7.80
C LEU A 70 -0.93 -9.85 6.44
N TRP A 71 -2.14 -10.40 6.43
CA TRP A 71 -2.94 -10.55 5.22
C TRP A 71 -3.42 -9.20 4.69
N ALA A 72 -3.90 -8.32 5.57
CA ALA A 72 -4.30 -6.97 5.18
C ALA A 72 -3.13 -6.15 4.62
N GLY A 73 -1.93 -6.29 5.21
CA GLY A 73 -0.72 -5.62 4.73
C GLY A 73 -0.31 -6.11 3.34
N GLY A 74 -0.39 -7.42 3.10
CA GLY A 74 -0.17 -8.00 1.77
C GLY A 74 -1.21 -7.56 0.75
N ALA A 75 -2.49 -7.52 1.13
CA ALA A 75 -3.57 -7.07 0.26
C ALA A 75 -3.41 -5.59 -0.14
N ALA A 76 -3.16 -4.70 0.81
CA ALA A 76 -2.91 -3.29 0.54
C ALA A 76 -1.68 -3.09 -0.36
N ALA A 77 -0.60 -3.83 -0.11
CA ALA A 77 0.60 -3.74 -0.94
C ALA A 77 0.37 -4.22 -2.38
N LEU A 78 -0.42 -5.28 -2.56
CA LEU A 78 -0.76 -5.78 -3.90
C LEU A 78 -1.67 -4.81 -4.66
N LEU A 79 -2.66 -4.22 -3.98
CA LEU A 79 -3.53 -3.22 -4.57
C LEU A 79 -2.72 -2.01 -5.05
N LEU A 80 -1.93 -1.39 -4.18
CA LEU A 80 -1.11 -0.23 -4.52
C LEU A 80 -0.11 -0.50 -5.66
N ALA A 81 0.53 -1.68 -5.66
CA ALA A 81 1.44 -2.04 -6.74
C ALA A 81 0.69 -2.36 -8.05
N GLY A 82 -0.52 -2.88 -7.96
CA GLY A 82 -1.40 -3.13 -9.09
C GLY A 82 -1.94 -1.84 -9.68
N ASP A 83 -2.35 -0.90 -8.84
CA ASP A 83 -2.79 0.45 -9.19
C ASP A 83 -1.69 1.20 -9.95
N ALA A 84 -0.48 1.26 -9.39
CA ALA A 84 0.70 1.81 -10.05
C ALA A 84 0.95 1.22 -11.46
N LEU A 85 0.77 -0.09 -11.59
CA LEU A 85 0.94 -0.78 -12.87
C LEU A 85 -0.17 -0.40 -13.86
N VAL A 86 -1.43 -0.34 -13.41
CA VAL A 86 -2.58 0.04 -14.22
C VAL A 86 -2.46 1.50 -14.67
N ASP A 87 -2.09 2.41 -13.77
CA ASP A 87 -1.88 3.82 -14.07
C ASP A 87 -0.81 4.03 -15.13
N ILE A 88 0.34 3.37 -15.00
CA ILE A 88 1.39 3.44 -16.03
C ILE A 88 0.92 2.83 -17.36
N ALA A 89 0.21 1.70 -17.32
CA ALA A 89 -0.24 0.99 -18.52
C ALA A 89 -1.36 1.73 -19.27
N CYS A 90 -2.21 2.44 -18.55
CA CYS A 90 -3.33 3.20 -19.09
C CYS A 90 -3.00 4.68 -19.33
N ALA A 91 -1.83 5.15 -18.91
CA ALA A 91 -1.40 6.53 -19.12
C ALA A 91 -1.32 6.89 -20.62
N GLY A 92 -1.89 8.05 -20.96
CA GLY A 92 -1.71 8.65 -22.27
C GLY A 92 -0.24 9.02 -22.56
N PRO A 93 0.11 9.24 -23.84
CA PRO A 93 1.48 9.61 -24.20
C PRO A 93 1.89 10.98 -23.61
N GLY A 94 3.20 11.17 -23.44
CA GLY A 94 3.77 12.45 -23.02
C GLY A 94 3.78 12.64 -21.50
N HIS A 95 3.15 13.71 -21.00
CA HIS A 95 3.25 14.09 -19.58
C HIS A 95 2.50 13.13 -18.64
N ALA A 96 1.45 12.46 -19.12
CA ALA A 96 0.65 11.56 -18.30
C ALA A 96 1.47 10.34 -17.84
N VAL A 97 2.24 9.70 -18.73
CA VAL A 97 3.10 8.58 -18.33
C VAL A 97 4.22 8.99 -17.38
N LEU A 98 4.78 10.20 -17.54
CA LEU A 98 5.77 10.72 -16.59
C LEU A 98 5.14 10.94 -15.20
N ALA A 99 3.94 11.50 -15.14
CA ALA A 99 3.21 11.68 -13.89
C ALA A 99 2.91 10.33 -13.21
N ALA A 100 2.42 9.34 -13.98
CA ALA A 100 2.17 7.99 -13.47
C ALA A 100 3.45 7.33 -12.92
N LEU A 101 4.58 7.45 -13.63
CA LEU A 101 5.86 6.94 -13.12
C LEU A 101 6.30 7.63 -11.83
N VAL A 102 6.16 8.96 -11.74
CA VAL A 102 6.50 9.70 -10.52
C VAL A 102 5.61 9.28 -9.36
N MET A 103 4.29 9.15 -9.57
CA MET A 103 3.35 8.66 -8.56
C MET A 103 3.72 7.23 -8.09
N ALA A 104 3.94 6.32 -9.03
CA ALA A 104 4.33 4.94 -8.74
C ALA A 104 5.60 4.86 -7.89
N PHE A 105 6.68 5.53 -8.30
CA PHE A 105 7.97 5.41 -7.62
C PHE A 105 8.08 6.23 -6.34
N CYS A 106 7.36 7.34 -6.21
CA CYS A 106 7.45 8.21 -5.05
C CYS A 106 6.39 7.92 -3.99
N ILE A 107 5.23 7.37 -4.38
CA ILE A 107 4.06 7.22 -3.49
C ILE A 107 3.64 5.76 -3.38
N GLU A 108 3.12 5.15 -4.45
CA GLU A 108 2.47 3.82 -4.36
C GLU A 108 3.45 2.70 -3.97
N LEU A 109 4.57 2.55 -4.68
CA LEU A 109 5.51 1.45 -4.39
C LEU A 109 6.18 1.59 -3.01
N PRO A 110 6.64 2.79 -2.58
CA PRO A 110 7.11 2.98 -1.21
C PRO A 110 6.02 2.69 -0.17
N LEU A 111 4.78 3.12 -0.40
CA LEU A 111 3.66 2.88 0.50
C LEU A 111 3.33 1.38 0.58
N ALA A 112 3.31 0.68 -0.57
CA ALA A 112 3.11 -0.75 -0.65
C ALA A 112 4.17 -1.52 0.18
N ALA A 113 5.44 -1.12 0.06
CA ALA A 113 6.52 -1.69 0.84
C ALA A 113 6.32 -1.46 2.35
N VAL A 114 5.88 -0.27 2.76
CA VAL A 114 5.57 0.05 4.16
C VAL A 114 4.40 -0.80 4.68
N CYS A 115 3.30 -0.91 3.93
CA CYS A 115 2.14 -1.71 4.30
C CYS A 115 2.48 -3.18 4.48
N LEU A 116 3.25 -3.75 3.56
CA LEU A 116 3.73 -5.14 3.65
C LEU A 116 4.64 -5.35 4.88
N ALA A 117 5.58 -4.44 5.11
CA ALA A 117 6.51 -4.51 6.23
C ALA A 117 5.79 -4.41 7.58
N LEU A 118 4.81 -3.52 7.72
CA LEU A 118 3.99 -3.38 8.92
C LEU A 118 3.18 -4.66 9.20
N GLY A 119 2.54 -5.24 8.18
CA GLY A 119 1.80 -6.50 8.30
C GLY A 119 2.71 -7.66 8.77
N ARG A 120 3.92 -7.75 8.24
CA ARG A 120 4.92 -8.75 8.67
C ARG A 120 5.35 -8.55 10.13
N GLN A 121 5.59 -7.32 10.55
CA GLN A 121 6.00 -7.00 11.93
C GLN A 121 4.90 -7.32 12.95
N SER A 122 3.63 -7.13 12.60
CA SER A 122 2.51 -7.51 13.49
C SER A 122 2.39 -9.02 13.72
N SER A 123 2.80 -9.86 12.75
CA SER A 123 2.81 -11.31 12.93
C SER A 123 3.93 -11.81 13.84
N ILE A 124 4.98 -11.01 14.05
CA ILE A 124 6.13 -11.36 14.90
C ILE A 124 5.88 -10.91 16.35
N SER A 125 5.04 -9.89 16.54
CA SER A 125 4.80 -9.25 17.85
C SER A 125 3.56 -9.74 18.59
N GLY A 126 2.72 -10.57 17.94
CA GLY A 126 1.51 -11.17 18.51
C GLY A 126 1.74 -12.61 18.91
#